data_AF-A0A838H5V1-F1
#
_entry.id   AF-A0A838H5V1-F1
#
_cell.length_a   1.000
_cell.length_b   1.000
_cell.length_c   1.000
_cell.angle_alpha   90.00
_cell.angle_beta   90.00
_cell.angle_gamma   90.00
#
_symmetry.space_group_name_H-M   'P 1'
#
loop_
_entity.id
_entity.type
_entity.pdbx_description
1 polymer ?
#
loop_
_entity_poly.entity_id
_entity_poly.type
_entity_poly.pdbx_seq_one_letter_code
_entity_poly.pdbx_strand_id
1 'polypeptide(L)'
;YKLVSRAGSTAAGAPLVAVAKRSSDKTSVGGRKWALRRRTPDGIAEAEVIGIEQEPFDDGDDRALLVELVKGGKVVGREPLDVARRRHLDARAELPLEARKLSRGEPAIPTDYLGDARPATTSPFAGA
;
A
#
# COMPACT_ATOMS: atom_id res chain seq x y z
N TYR A 1 -11.57 -8.70 -3.66
CA TYR A 1 -12.01 -7.32 -3.37
C TYR A 1 -12.69 -7.25 -2.01
N LYS A 2 -12.52 -6.16 -1.24
CA LYS A 2 -13.14 -5.92 0.08
C LYS A 2 -13.59 -4.46 0.17
N LEU A 3 -14.79 -4.23 0.70
CA LEU A 3 -15.24 -2.88 1.05
C LEU A 3 -14.52 -2.44 2.33
N VAL A 4 -13.93 -1.24 2.32
CA VAL A 4 -13.17 -0.69 3.45
C VAL A 4 -13.84 0.55 4.07
N SER A 5 -14.66 1.26 3.30
CA SER A 5 -15.48 2.38 3.78
C SER A 5 -16.80 2.44 3.01
N ARG A 6 -17.85 2.98 3.62
CA ARG A 6 -19.15 3.26 2.98
C ARG A 6 -19.69 4.61 3.42
N ALA A 7 -20.53 5.24 2.62
CA ALA A 7 -21.26 6.43 3.07
C ALA A 7 -22.14 6.10 4.29
N GLY A 8 -22.17 7.01 5.27
CA GLY A 8 -23.00 6.87 6.48
C GLY A 8 -24.50 6.98 6.20
N SER A 9 -24.89 7.56 5.06
CA SER A 9 -26.28 7.66 4.60
C SER A 9 -26.35 7.72 3.07
N THR A 10 -27.57 7.80 2.52
CA THR A 10 -27.82 7.95 1.08
C THR A 10 -27.71 9.39 0.58
N ALA A 11 -27.52 10.37 1.47
CA ALA A 11 -27.37 11.76 1.08
C ALA A 11 -26.07 11.97 0.30
N ALA A 12 -26.12 12.80 -0.75
CA ALA A 12 -24.93 13.16 -1.51
C ALA A 12 -23.91 13.85 -0.57
N GLY A 13 -22.65 13.41 -0.62
CA GLY A 13 -21.59 13.95 0.22
C GLY A 13 -21.61 13.47 1.68
N ALA A 14 -22.45 12.49 2.04
CA ALA A 14 -22.43 11.90 3.37
C ALA A 14 -21.02 11.38 3.73
N PRO A 15 -20.57 11.56 4.98
CA PRO A 15 -19.23 11.16 5.39
C PRO A 15 -19.03 9.66 5.22
N LEU A 16 -17.79 9.27 4.91
CA LEU A 16 -17.43 7.86 4.84
C LEU A 16 -17.17 7.29 6.24
N VAL A 17 -17.73 6.10 6.47
CA VAL A 17 -17.56 5.33 7.69
C VAL A 17 -16.75 4.08 7.35
N ALA A 18 -15.66 3.86 8.08
CA ALA A 18 -14.83 2.66 7.94
C ALA A 18 -15.64 1.39 8.23
N VAL A 19 -15.44 0.35 7.42
CA VAL A 19 -16.04 -0.96 7.62
C VAL A 19 -14.98 -2.05 7.59
N ALA A 20 -15.11 -3.01 8.50
CA ALA A 20 -14.21 -4.14 8.63
C ALA A 20 -15.02 -5.43 8.77
N LYS A 21 -14.57 -6.50 8.13
CA LYS A 21 -15.09 -7.83 8.39
C LYS A 21 -14.57 -8.31 9.75
N ARG A 22 -15.51 -8.65 10.62
CA ARG A 22 -15.24 -9.38 11.86
C ARG A 22 -15.45 -10.87 11.59
N SER A 23 -14.37 -11.61 11.37
CA SER A 23 -14.37 -13.08 11.32
C SER A 23 -13.03 -13.60 11.81
N SER A 24 -13.03 -14.70 12.54
CA SER A 24 -11.84 -15.36 13.12
C SER A 24 -10.70 -15.52 12.12
N ASP A 25 -11.00 -15.95 10.90
CA ASP A 25 -9.97 -16.34 9.92
C ASP A 25 -9.71 -15.27 8.85
N LYS A 26 -10.35 -14.09 8.96
CA LYS A 26 -10.28 -13.04 7.93
C LYS A 26 -10.58 -11.66 8.46
N THR A 27 -9.72 -11.19 9.34
CA THR A 27 -9.72 -9.78 9.79
C THR A 27 -9.33 -8.88 8.63
N SER A 28 -10.11 -7.84 8.37
CA SER A 28 -9.77 -6.79 7.42
C SER A 28 -9.70 -5.45 8.14
N VAL A 29 -8.75 -4.59 7.76
CA VAL A 29 -8.68 -3.23 8.31
C VAL A 29 -9.54 -2.29 7.47
N GLY A 30 -10.52 -1.65 8.10
CA GLY A 30 -11.37 -0.64 7.45
C GLY A 30 -10.62 0.65 7.14
N GLY A 31 -11.31 1.60 6.53
CA GLY A 31 -10.84 2.95 6.27
C GLY A 31 -10.09 3.14 4.95
N ARG A 32 -10.05 4.39 4.48
CA ARG A 32 -9.26 4.80 3.31
C ARG A 32 -7.79 4.50 3.58
N LYS A 33 -7.08 3.94 2.59
CA LYS A 33 -5.67 3.59 2.71
C LYS A 33 -4.82 4.40 1.76
N TRP A 34 -3.65 4.76 2.25
CA TRP A 34 -2.54 5.32 1.50
C TRP A 34 -1.38 4.34 1.62
N ALA A 35 -0.54 4.28 0.59
CA ALA A 35 0.65 3.45 0.59
C ALA A 35 1.81 4.26 0.02
N LEU A 36 2.88 4.32 0.80
CA LEU A 36 4.10 5.06 0.51
C LEU A 36 5.28 4.11 0.69
N ARG A 37 6.17 4.03 -0.30
CA ARG A 37 7.42 3.28 -0.16
C ARG A 37 8.47 4.19 0.45
N ARG A 38 8.95 3.83 1.64
CA ARG A 38 10.09 4.47 2.30
C ARG A 38 11.37 4.11 1.57
N ARG A 39 12.20 5.10 1.22
CA ARG A 39 13.51 4.86 0.58
C ARG A 39 14.64 5.58 1.30
N THR A 40 15.84 5.01 1.20
CA THR A 40 17.07 5.72 1.54
C THR A 40 17.33 6.87 0.57
N PRO A 41 18.22 7.83 0.92
CA PRO A 41 18.69 8.85 -0.02
C PRO A 41 19.33 8.28 -1.30
N ASP A 42 19.83 7.04 -1.25
CA ASP A 42 20.37 6.32 -2.42
C ASP A 42 19.27 5.64 -3.26
N GLY A 43 18.00 5.80 -2.89
CA GLY A 43 16.83 5.25 -3.59
C GLY A 43 16.52 3.79 -3.30
N ILE A 44 17.09 3.21 -2.24
CA ILE A 44 16.84 1.81 -1.85
C ILE A 44 15.61 1.73 -0.95
N ALA A 45 14.68 0.84 -1.26
CA ALA A 45 13.46 0.62 -0.49
C ALA A 45 13.77 0.03 0.89
N GLU A 46 13.22 0.65 1.93
CA GLU A 46 13.37 0.21 3.32
C GLU A 46 12.07 -0.31 3.92
N ALA A 47 10.91 0.27 3.58
CA ALA A 47 9.63 -0.15 4.12
C ALA A 47 8.46 0.22 3.19
N GLU A 48 7.33 -0.46 3.34
CA GLU A 48 6.04 0.00 2.82
C GLU A 48 5.24 0.61 3.97
N VAL A 49 5.06 1.93 3.95
CA VAL A 49 4.32 2.70 4.96
C VAL A 49 2.86 2.82 4.54
N ILE A 50 1.98 2.23 5.34
CA ILE A 50 0.53 2.21 5.14
C ILE A 50 -0.13 3.18 6.11
N GLY A 51 -0.76 4.21 5.56
CA GLY A 51 -1.62 5.12 6.29
C GLY A 51 -3.09 4.72 6.19
N ILE A 52 -3.83 4.80 7.29
CA ILE A 52 -5.28 4.53 7.34
C ILE A 52 -5.99 5.73 7.93
N GLU A 53 -6.97 6.27 7.20
CA GLU A 53 -7.60 7.59 7.43
C GLU A 53 -6.60 8.77 7.53
N GLN A 54 -5.31 8.51 7.34
CA GLN A 54 -4.20 9.45 7.42
C GLN A 54 -3.21 9.13 6.30
N GLU A 55 -2.72 10.17 5.64
CA GLU A 55 -1.65 10.07 4.65
C GLU A 55 -0.27 10.02 5.33
N PRO A 56 0.62 9.09 4.94
CA PRO A 56 2.01 9.11 5.36
C PRO A 56 2.71 10.39 4.93
N PHE A 57 3.60 10.88 5.79
CA PHE A 57 4.48 11.98 5.46
C PHE A 57 5.62 11.46 4.56
N ASP A 58 5.76 12.09 3.40
CA ASP A 58 6.88 11.90 2.47
C ASP A 58 8.02 12.83 2.89
N ASP A 59 9.18 12.25 3.21
CA ASP A 59 10.38 12.99 3.63
C ASP A 59 11.27 13.46 2.47
N GLY A 60 10.82 13.26 1.22
CA GLY A 60 11.41 13.79 -0.01
C GLY A 60 11.94 12.71 -0.94
N ASP A 61 12.40 11.59 -0.38
CA ASP A 61 12.91 10.45 -1.14
C ASP A 61 11.87 9.33 -1.27
N ASP A 62 10.68 9.46 -0.69
CA ASP A 62 9.70 8.38 -0.69
C ASP A 62 8.97 8.28 -2.05
N ARG A 63 8.20 7.20 -2.24
CA ARG A 63 7.41 7.00 -3.47
C ARG A 63 5.99 6.54 -3.18
N ALA A 64 5.00 7.35 -3.55
CA ALA A 64 3.60 6.95 -3.49
C ALA A 64 3.34 5.71 -4.36
N LEU A 65 2.65 4.71 -3.80
CA LEU A 65 2.32 3.46 -4.49
C LEU A 65 0.96 3.47 -5.16
N LEU A 66 0.03 4.29 -4.67
CA LEU A 66 -1.31 4.45 -5.24
C LEU A 66 -1.31 5.65 -6.18
N VAL A 67 -1.65 5.41 -7.45
CA VAL A 67 -1.75 6.45 -8.48
C VAL A 67 -3.16 6.46 -9.08
N GLU A 68 -3.67 7.64 -9.42
CA GLU A 68 -4.99 7.80 -10.01
C GLU A 68 -4.97 7.31 -11.47
N LEU A 69 -5.63 6.19 -11.75
CA LEU A 69 -5.76 5.66 -13.12
C LEU A 69 -7.07 6.11 -13.78
N VAL A 70 -8.11 6.35 -12.98
CA VAL A 70 -9.45 6.74 -13.42
C VAL A 70 -10.02 7.79 -12.47
N LYS A 71 -10.57 8.88 -13.02
CA LYS A 71 -11.23 9.95 -12.28
C LYS A 71 -12.55 10.32 -12.95
N GLY A 72 -13.65 10.32 -12.19
CA GLY A 72 -14.97 10.69 -12.72
C GLY A 72 -15.38 9.89 -13.97
N GLY A 73 -15.05 8.59 -14.01
CA GLY A 73 -15.33 7.70 -15.14
C GLY A 73 -14.39 7.86 -16.34
N LYS A 74 -13.39 8.75 -16.28
CA LYS A 74 -12.42 8.98 -17.35
C LYS A 74 -11.07 8.35 -17.00
N VAL A 75 -10.45 7.69 -17.96
CA VAL A 75 -9.08 7.16 -17.80
C VAL A 75 -8.09 8.33 -17.85
N VAL A 76 -7.30 8.49 -16.78
CA VAL A 76 -6.32 9.58 -16.64
C VAL A 76 -4.87 9.08 -16.53
N GLY A 77 -4.66 7.79 -16.25
CA GLY A 77 -3.34 7.20 -16.09
C GLY A 77 -2.94 6.22 -17.19
N ARG A 78 -3.42 6.41 -18.44
CA ARG A 78 -3.02 5.55 -19.56
C ARG A 78 -1.56 5.83 -19.91
N GLU A 79 -0.75 4.78 -19.96
CA GLU A 79 0.65 4.84 -20.36
C GLU A 79 0.95 3.82 -21.48
N PRO A 80 1.96 4.07 -22.32
CA PRO A 80 2.44 3.09 -23.28
C PRO A 80 3.25 1.97 -22.59
N LEU A 81 3.43 0.85 -23.29
CA LEU A 81 3.99 -0.38 -22.71
C LEU A 81 5.46 -0.25 -22.29
N ASP A 82 6.24 0.56 -23.01
CA ASP A 82 7.62 0.88 -22.69
C ASP A 82 7.75 1.61 -21.34
N VAL A 83 6.84 2.55 -21.05
CA VAL A 83 6.76 3.22 -19.74
C VAL A 83 6.44 2.22 -18.63
N ALA A 84 5.47 1.32 -18.85
CA ALA A 84 5.14 0.27 -17.89
C ALA A 84 6.32 -0.67 -17.61
N ARG A 85 7.08 -1.05 -18.65
CA ARG A 85 8.30 -1.85 -18.52
C ARG A 85 9.38 -1.12 -17.76
N ARG A 86 9.58 0.17 -18.04
CA ARG A 86 10.57 0.98 -17.33
C ARG A 86 10.24 1.08 -15.85
N ARG A 87 8.98 1.40 -15.50
CA ARG A 87 8.52 1.41 -14.10
C ARG A 87 8.76 0.08 -13.39
N HIS A 88 8.55 -1.05 -14.06
CA HIS A 88 8.84 -2.37 -13.48
C HIS A 88 10.33 -2.55 -13.18
N LEU A 89 11.21 -2.17 -14.12
CA LEU A 89 12.66 -2.25 -13.93
C LEU A 89 13.12 -1.34 -12.80
N ASP A 90 12.64 -0.10 -12.77
CA ASP A 90 12.96 0.87 -11.73
C ASP A 90 12.49 0.37 -10.35
N ALA A 91 11.25 -0.11 -10.23
CA ALA A 91 10.72 -0.66 -8.98
C ALA A 91 11.47 -1.90 -8.47
N ARG A 92 12.10 -2.67 -9.36
CA ARG A 92 12.99 -3.79 -9.00
C ARG A 92 14.41 -3.35 -8.66
N ALA A 93 14.87 -2.25 -9.24
CA ALA A 93 16.17 -1.65 -8.94
C ALA A 93 16.18 -1.03 -7.53
N GLU A 94 15.05 -0.48 -7.08
CA GLU A 94 14.85 0.05 -5.72
C GLU A 94 14.99 -1.03 -4.63
N LEU A 95 14.75 -2.31 -4.91
CA LEU A 95 14.71 -3.32 -3.86
C LEU A 95 16.11 -3.68 -3.33
N PRO A 96 16.25 -3.96 -2.02
CA PRO A 96 17.52 -4.41 -1.45
C PRO A 96 17.96 -5.74 -2.08
N LEU A 97 19.27 -6.02 -2.06
CA LEU A 97 19.86 -7.21 -2.70
C LEU A 97 19.19 -8.52 -2.24
N GLU A 98 18.84 -8.60 -0.97
CA GLU A 98 18.14 -9.73 -0.34
C GLU A 98 16.80 -10.06 -1.02
N ALA A 99 16.10 -9.05 -1.55
CA ALA A 99 14.84 -9.24 -2.28
C ALA A 99 15.00 -10.00 -3.60
N ARG A 100 16.23 -10.19 -4.08
CA ARG A 100 16.56 -10.96 -5.30
C ARG A 100 16.91 -12.41 -5.01
N LYS A 101 16.99 -12.81 -3.73
CA LYS A 101 17.22 -14.22 -3.37
C LYS A 101 16.02 -15.07 -3.77
N LEU A 102 16.30 -16.25 -4.31
CA LEU A 102 15.28 -17.23 -4.69
C LEU A 102 15.05 -18.30 -3.60
N SER A 103 15.89 -18.33 -2.57
CA SER A 103 15.71 -19.16 -1.39
C SER A 103 14.52 -18.68 -0.56
N ARG A 104 13.93 -19.58 0.25
CA ARG A 104 12.91 -19.20 1.24
C ARG A 104 13.46 -18.08 2.15
N GLY A 105 12.64 -17.07 2.40
CA GLY A 105 12.97 -15.96 3.29
C GLY A 105 11.73 -15.17 3.67
N GLU A 106 11.92 -14.20 4.56
CA GLU A 106 10.90 -13.22 4.94
C GLU A 106 10.77 -12.12 3.86
N PRO A 107 9.68 -11.33 3.88
CA PRO A 107 9.61 -10.11 3.08
C PRO A 107 10.86 -9.25 3.27
N ALA A 108 11.49 -8.86 2.16
CA ALA A 108 12.77 -8.14 2.20
C ALA A 108 12.66 -6.71 2.74
N ILE A 109 11.45 -6.15 2.76
CA ILE A 109 11.13 -4.87 3.39
C ILE A 109 9.89 -5.04 4.27
N PRO A 110 9.87 -4.50 5.50
CA PRO A 110 8.70 -4.51 6.37
C PRO A 110 7.52 -3.71 5.80
N THR A 111 6.34 -3.96 6.35
CA THR A 111 5.15 -3.11 6.18
C THR A 111 4.88 -2.41 7.50
N ASP A 112 5.01 -1.08 7.50
CA ASP A 112 4.76 -0.24 8.66
C ASP A 112 3.40 0.42 8.55
N TYR A 113 2.64 0.42 9.64
CA TYR A 113 1.37 1.12 9.71
C TYR A 113 1.57 2.40 10.52
N LEU A 114 1.04 3.52 10.03
CA LEU A 114 1.04 4.76 10.80
C LEU A 114 0.16 4.62 12.04
N GLY A 115 0.70 5.04 13.19
CA GLY A 115 0.01 4.97 14.47
C GLY A 115 -0.40 3.55 14.87
N ASP A 116 -1.55 3.43 15.53
CA ASP A 116 -2.05 2.15 16.04
C ASP A 116 -2.77 1.31 14.98
N ALA A 117 -2.66 1.65 13.70
CA ALA A 117 -3.44 1.05 12.63
C ALA A 117 -2.99 -0.37 12.21
N ARG A 118 -2.07 -0.98 12.97
CA ARG A 118 -1.53 -2.32 12.69
C ARG A 118 -2.65 -3.39 12.70
N PRO A 119 -2.78 -4.22 11.65
CA PRO A 119 -3.65 -5.38 11.69
C PRO A 119 -3.14 -6.39 12.72
N ALA A 120 -4.06 -7.11 13.37
CA ALA A 120 -3.77 -8.15 14.34
C ALA A 120 -3.12 -9.42 13.77
N THR A 121 -2.64 -9.41 12.52
CA THR A 121 -2.11 -10.60 11.84
C THR A 121 -0.66 -10.36 11.43
N THR A 122 0.26 -11.04 12.11
CA THR A 122 1.64 -11.24 11.68
C THR A 122 1.66 -11.99 10.34
N SER A 123 2.68 -11.70 9.51
CA SER A 123 2.90 -12.33 8.21
C SER A 123 2.61 -13.83 8.24
N PRO A 124 1.87 -14.41 7.27
CA PRO A 124 1.68 -15.86 7.18
C PRO A 124 2.99 -16.62 6.93
N PHE A 125 4.09 -15.91 6.70
CA PHE A 125 5.44 -16.47 6.58
C PHE A 125 6.27 -16.35 7.86
N ALA A 126 5.82 -15.56 8.85
CA ALA A 126 6.51 -15.40 10.12
C ALA A 126 6.38 -16.69 10.97
N GLY A 127 7.32 -17.61 10.77
CA GLY A 127 7.53 -18.78 11.64
C GLY A 127 7.31 -20.14 10.96
N ALA A 128 8.42 -20.82 10.69
CA ALA A 128 8.58 -22.28 10.75
C ALA A 128 9.92 -22.58 11.43
#